data_AF-A0A658NLA1-F1
#
_entry.id   AF-A0A658NLA1-F1
#
_cell.length_a   1.000
_cell.length_b   1.000
_cell.length_c   1.000
_cell.angle_alpha   90.00
_cell.angle_beta   90.00
_cell.angle_gamma   90.00
#
_symmetry.space_group_name_H-M   'P 1'
#
loop_
_entity.id
_entity.type
_entity.pdbx_description
1 polymer ?
#
loop_
_entity_poly.entity_id
_entity_poly.type
_entity_poly.pdbx_seq_one_letter_code
_entity_poly.pdbx_strand_id
1 'polypeptide(L)'
;LDVGGSMDPHVRLVEELFSAARAEFKHLEHYYFHNCLYENVWQDSRRRWDAQTPTAEVLRTYGPDYRVIFVGDAAMSPYEILEPGGASEHWN
;
A
#
# COMPACT_ATOMS: atom_id res chain seq x y z
N LEU A 1 -9.46 -1.71 -17.87
CA LEU A 1 -8.64 -0.59 -18.42
C LEU A 1 -8.74 0.52 -17.40
N ASP A 2 -8.01 0.38 -16.30
CA ASP A 2 -7.88 1.43 -15.30
C ASP A 2 -6.41 1.45 -14.88
N VAL A 3 -5.62 2.13 -15.71
CA VAL A 3 -4.20 2.38 -15.49
C VAL A 3 -4.15 3.81 -14.97
N GLY A 4 -4.21 3.96 -13.65
CA GLY A 4 -3.97 5.23 -12.98
C GLY A 4 -4.99 5.56 -11.92
N GLY A 5 -4.60 5.38 -10.65
CA GLY A 5 -5.41 5.81 -9.52
C GLY A 5 -5.21 7.30 -9.24
N SER A 6 -6.09 7.86 -8.41
CA SER A 6 -5.97 9.23 -7.87
C SER A 6 -4.64 9.49 -7.14
N MET A 7 -3.97 8.44 -6.67
CA MET A 7 -2.67 8.51 -6.02
C MET A 7 -1.47 8.48 -6.98
N ASP A 8 -1.65 8.13 -8.27
CA ASP A 8 -0.54 8.03 -9.23
C ASP A 8 0.29 9.34 -9.34
N PRO A 9 -0.32 10.54 -9.38
CA PRO A 9 0.44 11.81 -9.37
C PRO A 9 1.21 12.06 -8.07
N HIS A 10 0.82 11.40 -6.97
CA HIS A 10 1.38 11.57 -5.64
C HIS A 10 2.46 10.53 -5.29
N VAL A 11 2.59 9.45 -6.07
CA VAL A 11 3.57 8.36 -5.83
C VAL A 11 4.98 8.92 -5.63
N ARG A 12 5.44 9.78 -6.55
CA ARG A 12 6.79 10.35 -6.47
C ARG A 12 7.00 11.23 -5.22
N LEU A 13 5.99 12.02 -4.84
CA LEU A 13 6.08 12.87 -3.64
C LEU A 13 6.17 12.01 -2.37
N VAL A 14 5.41 10.91 -2.33
CA VAL A 14 5.42 9.95 -1.23
C VAL A 14 6.75 9.19 -1.18
N GLU A 15 7.29 8.77 -2.33
CA GLU A 15 8.63 8.18 -2.45
C GLU A 15 9.70 9.12 -1.92
N GLU A 16 9.67 10.40 -2.31
CA GLU A 16 10.63 11.41 -1.85
C GLU A 16 10.50 11.64 -0.33
N LEU A 17 9.27 11.70 0.20
CA LEU A 17 9.02 11.81 1.64
C LEU A 17 9.62 10.62 2.42
N PHE A 18 9.35 9.39 2.00
CA PHE A 18 9.85 8.20 2.69
C PHE A 18 11.36 8.01 2.49
N SER A 19 11.90 8.37 1.33
CA SER A 19 13.35 8.38 1.09
C SER A 19 14.06 9.38 2.02
N ALA A 20 13.50 10.57 2.21
CA ALA A 20 14.03 11.57 3.14
C ALA A 20 13.90 11.09 4.59
N ALA A 21 12.75 10.52 4.98
CA ALA A 21 12.53 10.00 6.33
C ALA A 21 13.49 8.85 6.69
N ARG A 22 13.96 8.06 5.71
CA ARG A 22 14.90 6.96 5.93
C ARG A 22 16.25 7.39 6.53
N ALA A 23 16.62 8.66 6.38
CA ALA A 23 17.81 9.22 7.03
C ALA A 23 17.63 9.42 8.54
N GLU A 24 16.39 9.64 8.99
CA GLU A 24 16.06 9.93 10.39
C GLU A 24 15.63 8.67 11.17
N PHE A 25 15.09 7.66 10.49
CA PHE A 25 14.63 6.41 11.09
C PHE A 25 15.57 5.24 10.78
N LYS A 26 16.10 4.58 11.82
CA LYS A 26 16.95 3.38 11.66
C LYS A 26 16.25 2.21 10.96
N HIS A 27 14.94 2.09 11.15
CA HIS A 27 14.12 1.03 10.57
C HIS A 27 12.85 1.67 10.01
N LEU A 28 12.80 1.79 8.69
CA LEU A 28 11.66 2.30 7.95
C LEU A 28 11.44 1.41 6.73
N GLU A 29 10.37 0.63 6.80
CA GLU A 29 9.89 -0.23 5.71
C GLU A 29 8.64 0.42 5.13
N HIS A 30 8.58 0.50 3.80
CA HIS A 30 7.44 1.11 3.09
C HIS A 30 6.85 0.10 2.13
N TYR A 31 5.52 0.18 1.99
CA TYR A 31 4.76 -0.71 1.14
C TYR A 31 3.70 0.10 0.39
N TYR A 32 3.46 -0.28 -0.86
CA TYR A 32 2.35 0.16 -1.68
C TYR A 32 1.18 -0.80 -1.52
N PHE A 33 -0.03 -0.28 -1.53
CA PHE A 33 -1.26 -1.07 -1.52
C PHE A 33 -2.23 -0.47 -2.55
N HIS A 34 -3.19 -1.28 -3.00
CA HIS A 34 -4.18 -0.86 -3.98
C HIS A 34 -5.52 -0.60 -3.28
N ASN A 35 -5.83 0.68 -3.06
CA ASN A 35 -7.06 1.22 -2.43
C ASN A 35 -7.28 0.82 -0.96
N CYS A 36 -7.19 -0.47 -0.61
CA CYS A 36 -7.34 -0.98 0.76
C CYS A 36 -6.31 -2.09 1.07
N LEU A 37 -5.91 -2.19 2.34
CA LEU A 37 -5.03 -3.24 2.86
C LEU A 37 -5.80 -4.54 3.06
N TYR A 38 -5.96 -5.29 1.96
CA TYR A 38 -6.58 -6.60 1.98
C TYR A 38 -5.50 -7.69 2.00
N GLU A 39 -5.23 -8.29 0.84
CA GLU A 39 -4.54 -9.57 0.77
C GLU A 39 -3.04 -9.37 0.70
N ASN A 40 -2.60 -8.42 -0.13
CA ASN A 40 -1.21 -8.24 -0.48
C ASN A 40 -0.82 -6.77 -0.51
N VAL A 41 0.46 -6.55 -0.25
CA VAL A 41 1.15 -5.28 -0.42
C VAL A 41 2.39 -5.48 -1.28
N TRP A 42 2.92 -4.38 -1.83
CA TRP A 42 4.09 -4.40 -2.72
C TRP A 42 5.20 -3.52 -2.18
N GLN A 43 6.45 -3.90 -2.42
CA GLN A 43 7.62 -3.05 -2.10
C GLN A 43 8.00 -2.12 -3.26
N ASP A 44 7.48 -2.35 -4.48
CA ASP A 44 7.72 -1.54 -5.67
C ASP A 44 6.39 -0.97 -6.19
N SER A 45 6.37 0.32 -6.54
CA SER A 45 5.21 1.04 -7.06
C SER A 45 4.67 0.47 -8.38
N ARG A 46 5.46 -0.34 -9.10
CA ARG A 46 5.03 -1.12 -10.28
C ARG A 46 4.01 -2.21 -9.95
N ARG A 47 3.79 -2.52 -8.66
CA ARG A 47 2.76 -3.45 -8.17
C ARG A 47 2.67 -4.74 -8.99
N ARG A 48 3.83 -5.40 -9.22
CA ARG A 48 3.86 -6.61 -10.04
C ARG A 48 3.20 -7.78 -9.31
N TRP A 49 2.44 -8.58 -10.04
CA TRP A 49 1.70 -9.72 -9.48
C TRP A 49 2.61 -10.78 -8.84
N ASP A 50 3.84 -10.95 -9.34
CA ASP A 50 4.82 -11.91 -8.85
C ASP A 50 5.64 -11.41 -7.65
N ALA A 51 5.49 -10.15 -7.26
CA ALA A 51 6.26 -9.49 -6.18
C ALA A 51 5.35 -8.99 -5.05
N GLN A 52 4.39 -9.80 -4.66
CA GLN A 52 3.42 -9.53 -3.60
C GLN A 52 3.91 -10.06 -2.24
N THR A 53 3.70 -9.28 -1.18
CA THR A 53 3.89 -9.72 0.21
C THR A 53 2.52 -9.78 0.89
N PRO A 54 2.11 -10.92 1.47
CA PRO A 54 0.83 -11.02 2.14
C PRO A 54 0.73 -10.03 3.31
N THR A 55 -0.36 -9.25 3.39
CA THR A 55 -0.58 -8.29 4.49
C THR A 55 -0.51 -8.97 5.85
N ALA A 56 -1.03 -10.20 5.95
CA ALA A 56 -0.97 -10.99 7.18
C ALA A 56 0.48 -11.34 7.61
N GLU A 57 1.41 -11.46 6.66
CA GLU A 57 2.83 -11.68 6.95
C GLU A 57 3.47 -10.41 7.53
N VAL A 58 3.18 -9.26 6.94
CA VAL A 58 3.61 -7.94 7.44
C VAL A 58 3.14 -7.75 8.89
N LEU A 59 1.86 -8.01 9.16
CA LEU A 59 1.26 -7.86 10.49
C LEU A 59 1.87 -8.78 11.56
N ARG A 60 2.40 -9.96 11.18
CA ARG A 60 3.07 -10.88 12.11
C ARG A 60 4.56 -10.56 12.29
N THR A 61 5.16 -9.88 11.32
CA THR A 61 6.60 -9.56 11.32
C THR A 61 6.94 -8.46 12.31
N TYR A 62 6.06 -7.46 12.45
CA TYR A 62 6.33 -6.27 13.27
C TYR A 62 5.65 -6.36 14.65
N GLY A 63 6.45 -6.19 15.70
CA GLY A 63 5.97 -6.20 17.09
C GLY A 63 5.18 -4.94 17.49
N PRO A 64 4.66 -4.89 18.73
CA PRO A 64 3.77 -3.81 19.20
C PRO A 64 4.43 -2.41 19.28
N ASP A 65 5.76 -2.36 19.25
CA ASP A 65 6.53 -1.11 19.26
C ASP A 65 6.56 -0.44 17.89
N TYR A 66 6.22 -1.16 16.81
CA TYR A 66 6.12 -0.57 15.48
C TYR A 66 4.93 0.39 15.40
N ARG A 67 5.12 1.42 14.58
CA ARG A 67 4.09 2.40 14.25
C ARG A 67 3.80 2.32 12.77
N VAL A 68 2.53 2.32 12.43
CA VAL A 68 2.04 2.22 11.05
C VAL A 68 1.44 3.56 10.66
N ILE A 69 1.84 4.07 9.49
CA ILE A 69 1.31 5.29 8.90
C ILE A 69 0.74 4.91 7.54
N PHE A 70 -0.54 5.20 7.33
CA PHE A 70 -1.20 5.01 6.04
C PHE A 70 -1.27 6.34 5.31
N VAL A 71 -0.85 6.34 4.05
CA VAL A 71 -0.91 7.52 3.18
C VAL A 71 -1.74 7.16 1.97
N GLY A 72 -2.84 7.87 1.80
CA GLY A 72 -3.76 7.75 0.67
C GLY A 72 -4.57 9.03 0.58
N ASP A 73 -5.24 9.23 -0.54
CA ASP A 73 -6.14 10.35 -0.80
C ASP A 73 -7.51 10.19 -0.09
N ALA A 74 -7.70 9.08 0.64
CA ALA A 74 -8.91 8.71 1.35
C ALA A 74 -10.17 8.64 0.47
N ALA A 75 -10.02 8.65 -0.85
CA ALA A 75 -11.11 8.46 -1.80
C ALA A 75 -11.30 6.96 -2.06
N MET A 76 -11.74 6.24 -1.03
CA MET A 76 -12.16 4.85 -1.19
C MET A 76 -13.62 4.80 -1.63
N SER A 77 -13.92 4.02 -2.67
CA SER A 77 -15.30 3.72 -3.02
C SER A 77 -15.91 2.87 -1.89
N PRO A 78 -17.14 3.16 -1.41
CA PRO A 78 -17.78 2.37 -0.34
C PRO A 78 -17.83 0.87 -0.63
N TYR A 79 -17.85 0.48 -1.90
CA TYR A 79 -17.83 -0.91 -2.35
C TYR A 79 -16.51 -1.63 -2.06
N GLU A 80 -15.38 -0.92 -1.99
CA GLU A 80 -14.05 -1.51 -1.70
C GLU A 80 -13.87 -1.86 -0.22
N ILE A 81 -14.75 -1.35 0.64
CA ILE A 81 -14.71 -1.56 2.09
C ILE A 81 -15.79 -2.57 2.53
N LEU A 82 -16.92 -2.60 1.84
CA LEU A 82 -18.11 -3.32 2.30
C LEU A 82 -18.31 -4.70 1.66
N GLU A 83 -17.72 -4.96 0.49
CA GLU A 83 -17.93 -6.20 -0.26
C GLU A 83 -16.64 -7.02 -0.43
N PRO A 84 -16.63 -8.33 -0.09
CA PRO A 84 -15.55 -9.24 -0.43
C PRO A 84 -15.34 -9.26 -1.96
N GLY A 85 -14.15 -8.84 -2.42
CA GLY A 85 -13.82 -8.74 -3.85
C GLY A 85 -14.16 -7.41 -4.53
N GLY A 86 -14.43 -6.35 -3.75
CA GLY A 86 -14.55 -4.98 -4.26
C GLY A 86 -13.23 -4.37 -4.74
N ALA A 87 -12.08 -4.94 -4.35
CA ALA A 87 -10.79 -4.60 -4.96
C ALA A 87 -10.76 -5.11 -6.41
N SER A 88 -10.43 -4.23 -7.36
CA SER A 88 -10.42 -4.50 -8.82
C SER A 88 -9.53 -5.69 -9.25
N GLU A 89 -8.78 -6.28 -8.32
CA GLU A 89 -7.92 -7.45 -8.51
C GLU A 89 -8.68 -8.80 -8.52
N HIS A 90 -9.98 -8.84 -8.16
CA HIS A 90 -10.76 -10.09 -8.13
C HIS A 90 -11.53 -10.42 -9.43
N TRP A 91 -11.68 -9.47 -10.36
CA TRP A 91 -12.51 -9.64 -11.56
C TRP A 91 -11.80 -9.20 -12.86
N ASN A 92 -10.56 -9.65 -13.07
CA ASN A 92 -9.91 -9.66 -14.39
C ASN A 92 -9.44 -11.07 -14.77
#